data_AF-A0A8T5S228-F1
#
_entry.id   AF-A0A8T5S228-F1
#
_cell.length_a   1.000
_cell.length_b   1.000
_cell.length_c   1.000
_cell.angle_alpha   90.00
_cell.angle_beta   90.00
_cell.angle_gamma   90.00
#
_symmetry.space_group_name_H-M   'P 1'
#
loop_
_entity.id
_entity.type
_entity.pdbx_description
1 polymer ?
#
loop_
_entity_poly.entity_id
_entity_poly.type
_entity_poly.pdbx_seq_one_letter_code
_entity_poly.pdbx_strand_id
1 'polypeptide(L)'
;MAKKKIREEFDGAFKNGDEKKIKKMLEKNPWLQSEISSSMDAGMTEQNRIIAALGVMEDELGGAVPIDEIAFSLRVDFNIRKTEAEVHDILTEVERLNLVRRDSNGWSLTNEGGKICDEFLNSKLGKFEL
;
A
#
# COMPACT_ATOMS: atom_id res chain seq x y z
N MET A 1 2.90 22.09 -20.35
CA MET A 1 1.66 22.60 -19.70
C MET A 1 0.44 21.71 -19.93
N ALA A 2 0.19 21.19 -21.14
CA ALA A 2 -0.99 20.37 -21.43
C ALA A 2 -1.10 19.07 -20.60
N LYS A 3 -0.03 18.30 -20.44
CA LYS A 3 -0.03 17.05 -19.65
C LYS A 3 -0.43 17.27 -18.18
N LYS A 4 0.07 18.34 -17.54
CA LYS A 4 -0.25 18.66 -16.14
C LYS A 4 -1.75 18.90 -15.95
N LYS A 5 -2.35 19.70 -16.84
CA LYS A 5 -3.80 19.98 -16.82
C LYS A 5 -4.65 18.73 -17.02
N ILE A 6 -4.20 17.80 -17.88
CA ILE A 6 -4.87 16.52 -18.11
C ILE A 6 -4.80 15.62 -16.86
N ARG A 7 -3.68 15.62 -16.12
CA ARG A 7 -3.58 14.90 -14.84
C ARG A 7 -4.52 15.49 -13.78
N GLU A 8 -4.53 16.81 -13.62
CA GLU A 8 -5.42 17.48 -12.65
C GLU A 8 -6.91 17.21 -12.94
N GLU A 9 -7.31 17.20 -14.21
CA GLU A 9 -8.68 16.82 -14.61
C GLU A 9 -8.99 15.35 -14.34
N PHE A 10 -8.00 14.47 -14.52
CA PHE A 10 -8.14 13.05 -14.26
C PHE A 10 -8.29 12.78 -12.77
N ASP A 11 -7.44 13.37 -11.94
CA ASP A 11 -7.50 13.23 -10.47
C ASP A 11 -8.85 13.73 -9.94
N GLY A 12 -9.37 14.82 -10.50
CA GLY A 12 -10.71 15.31 -10.19
C GLY A 12 -11.81 14.33 -10.60
N ALA A 13 -11.72 13.73 -11.78
CA ALA A 13 -12.68 12.72 -12.25
C ALA A 13 -12.60 11.42 -11.43
N PHE A 14 -11.40 11.00 -11.07
CA PHE A 14 -11.12 9.80 -10.27
C PHE A 14 -11.66 9.95 -8.85
N LYS A 15 -11.38 11.08 -8.17
CA LYS A 15 -11.90 11.38 -6.83
C LYS A 15 -13.43 11.45 -6.77
N ASN A 16 -14.06 11.90 -7.86
CA ASN A 16 -15.52 12.01 -7.95
C ASN A 16 -16.20 10.74 -8.47
N GLY A 17 -15.44 9.68 -8.82
CA GLY A 17 -15.99 8.44 -9.35
C GLY A 17 -16.66 8.58 -10.72
N ASP A 18 -16.27 9.56 -11.55
CA ASP A 18 -16.85 9.78 -12.87
C ASP A 18 -16.24 8.80 -13.90
N GLU A 19 -16.70 7.55 -13.86
CA GLU A 19 -16.21 6.45 -14.70
C GLU A 19 -16.26 6.77 -16.20
N LYS A 20 -17.29 7.47 -16.66
CA LYS A 20 -17.43 7.84 -18.09
C LYS A 20 -16.33 8.81 -18.50
N LYS A 21 -16.03 9.80 -17.66
CA LYS A 21 -14.96 10.77 -17.92
C LYS A 21 -13.60 10.11 -17.82
N ILE A 22 -13.37 9.29 -16.80
CA ILE A 22 -12.13 8.50 -16.63
C ILE A 22 -11.85 7.67 -17.88
N LYS A 23 -12.84 6.88 -18.34
CA LYS A 23 -12.70 6.04 -19.53
C LYS A 23 -12.36 6.85 -20.78
N LYS A 24 -13.09 7.95 -21.01
CA LYS A 24 -12.86 8.84 -22.15
C LYS A 24 -11.48 9.51 -22.10
N MET A 25 -10.97 9.81 -20.91
CA MET A 25 -9.64 10.40 -20.74
C MET A 25 -8.52 9.39 -20.98
N LEU A 26 -8.69 8.15 -20.52
CA LEU A 26 -7.75 7.04 -20.78
C LEU A 26 -7.69 6.69 -22.28
N GLU A 27 -8.84 6.62 -22.96
CA GLU A 27 -8.91 6.39 -24.41
C GLU A 27 -8.19 7.48 -25.22
N LYS A 28 -8.35 8.75 -24.83
CA LYS A 28 -7.70 9.88 -25.50
C LYS A 28 -6.23 10.07 -25.16
N ASN A 29 -5.79 9.53 -24.02
CA ASN A 29 -4.44 9.70 -23.51
C ASN A 29 -3.88 8.34 -23.04
N PRO A 30 -3.47 7.45 -23.95
CA PRO A 30 -2.96 6.12 -23.57
C PRO A 30 -1.76 6.18 -22.61
N TRP A 31 -0.94 7.23 -22.70
CA TRP A 31 0.17 7.48 -21.78
C TRP A 31 -0.28 7.68 -20.33
N LEU A 32 -1.52 8.16 -20.11
CA LEU A 32 -2.10 8.36 -18.78
C LEU A 32 -2.31 7.01 -18.09
N GLN A 33 -2.75 5.99 -18.83
CA GLN A 33 -2.94 4.64 -18.32
C GLN A 33 -1.64 4.05 -17.80
N SER A 34 -0.54 4.24 -18.54
CA SER A 34 0.79 3.80 -18.11
C SER A 34 1.26 4.55 -16.85
N GLU A 35 1.05 5.87 -16.76
CA GLU A 35 1.47 6.65 -15.59
C GLU A 35 0.65 6.32 -14.34
N ILE A 36 -0.67 6.18 -14.49
CA ILE A 36 -1.57 5.81 -13.39
C ILE A 36 -1.26 4.39 -12.93
N SER A 37 -1.08 3.45 -13.86
CA SER A 37 -0.69 2.09 -13.52
C SER A 37 0.62 2.08 -12.73
N SER A 38 1.65 2.81 -13.16
CA SER A 38 2.91 2.90 -12.40
C SER A 38 2.75 3.57 -11.02
N SER A 39 1.89 4.58 -10.91
CA SER A 39 1.65 5.28 -9.63
C SER A 39 0.81 4.44 -8.66
N MET A 40 -0.19 3.72 -9.16
CA MET A 40 -1.00 2.77 -8.39
C MET A 40 -0.15 1.60 -7.93
N ASP A 41 0.71 1.08 -8.81
CA ASP A 41 1.64 -0.01 -8.50
C ASP A 41 2.64 0.41 -7.40
N ALA A 42 3.11 1.66 -7.44
CA ALA A 42 3.99 2.21 -6.40
C ALA A 42 3.30 2.36 -5.02
N GLY A 43 2.07 2.91 -4.99
CA GLY A 43 1.30 3.05 -3.74
C GLY A 43 0.85 1.71 -3.16
N MET A 44 0.43 0.78 -4.02
CA MET A 44 0.10 -0.59 -3.63
C MET A 44 1.35 -1.34 -3.15
N THR A 45 2.51 -1.12 -3.77
CA THR A 45 3.79 -1.67 -3.31
C THR A 45 4.15 -1.15 -1.92
N GLU A 46 3.86 0.11 -1.61
CA GLU A 46 4.16 0.70 -0.30
C GLU A 46 3.23 0.17 0.79
N GLN A 47 1.92 0.10 0.52
CA GLN A 47 0.93 -0.52 1.41
C GLN A 47 1.27 -1.99 1.68
N ASN A 48 1.59 -2.76 0.64
CA ASN A 48 1.95 -4.17 0.78
C ASN A 48 3.22 -4.37 1.62
N ARG A 49 4.18 -3.44 1.58
CA ARG A 49 5.39 -3.51 2.42
C ARG A 49 5.09 -3.24 3.89
N ILE A 50 4.18 -2.32 4.19
CA ILE A 50 3.75 -2.06 5.58
C ILE A 50 2.94 -3.23 6.12
N ILE A 51 2.06 -3.80 5.31
CA ILE A 51 1.33 -5.03 5.63
C ILE A 51 2.32 -6.19 5.88
N ALA A 52 3.35 -6.33 5.06
CA ALA A 52 4.38 -7.36 5.24
C ALA A 52 5.22 -7.14 6.50
N ALA A 53 5.63 -5.91 6.80
CA ALA A 53 6.37 -5.59 8.03
C ALA A 53 5.52 -5.84 9.28
N LEU A 54 4.23 -5.49 9.23
CA LEU A 54 3.28 -5.83 10.28
C LEU A 54 3.17 -7.35 10.46
N GLY A 55 3.04 -8.11 9.37
CA GLY A 55 2.93 -9.58 9.45
C GLY A 55 4.16 -10.26 10.04
N VAL A 56 5.36 -9.83 9.64
CA VAL A 56 6.62 -10.34 10.23
C VAL A 56 6.63 -10.11 11.74
N MET A 57 6.30 -8.90 12.19
CA MET A 57 6.29 -8.59 13.62
C MET A 57 5.14 -9.27 14.39
N GLU A 58 3.97 -9.45 13.77
CA GLU A 58 2.83 -10.12 14.39
C GLU A 58 3.15 -11.60 14.65
N ASP A 59 3.85 -12.26 13.72
CA ASP A 59 4.33 -13.64 13.89
C ASP A 59 5.42 -13.74 14.97
N GLU A 60 6.34 -12.77 15.05
CA GLU A 60 7.41 -12.76 16.06
C GLU A 60 6.90 -12.48 17.47
N LEU A 61 5.95 -11.53 17.62
CA LEU A 61 5.40 -11.13 18.91
C LEU A 61 4.23 -12.02 19.35
N GLY A 62 3.58 -12.72 18.41
CA GLY A 62 2.40 -13.56 18.66
C GLY A 62 1.13 -12.76 18.98
N GLY A 63 1.04 -11.51 18.52
CA GLY A 63 -0.09 -10.62 18.82
C GLY A 63 0.03 -9.24 18.20
N ALA A 64 -0.89 -8.34 18.58
CA ALA A 64 -0.99 -6.99 18.02
C ALA A 64 0.33 -6.21 18.17
N VAL A 65 0.74 -5.54 17.10
CA VAL A 65 2.05 -4.93 16.94
C VAL A 65 1.99 -3.41 17.14
N PRO A 66 2.80 -2.84 18.03
CA PRO A 66 2.98 -1.39 18.17
C PRO A 66 3.55 -0.73 16.90
N ILE A 67 3.22 0.55 16.67
CA ILE A 67 3.65 1.26 15.45
C ILE A 67 5.17 1.42 15.36
N ASP A 68 5.83 1.62 16.49
CA ASP A 68 7.28 1.72 16.58
C ASP A 68 7.98 0.42 16.15
N GLU A 69 7.42 -0.74 16.52
CA GLU A 69 7.91 -2.06 16.07
C GLU A 69 7.71 -2.27 14.56
N ILE A 70 6.57 -1.83 14.01
CA ILE A 70 6.33 -1.86 12.55
C ILE A 70 7.34 -0.96 11.82
N ALA A 71 7.57 0.27 12.33
CA ALA A 71 8.54 1.20 11.77
C ALA A 71 9.98 0.66 11.87
N PHE A 72 10.29 -0.08 12.95
CA PHE A 72 11.56 -0.75 13.13
C PHE A 72 11.76 -1.87 12.09
N SER A 73 10.78 -2.77 11.92
CA SER A 73 10.84 -3.83 10.90
C SER A 73 10.96 -3.27 9.48
N LEU A 74 10.20 -2.22 9.13
CA LEU A 74 10.34 -1.54 7.84
C LEU A 74 11.79 -1.09 7.58
N ARG A 75 12.46 -0.61 8.61
CA ARG A 75 13.84 -0.14 8.51
C ARG A 75 14.84 -1.29 8.41
N VAL A 76 14.67 -2.35 9.19
CA VAL A 76 15.63 -3.45 9.29
C VAL A 76 15.45 -4.47 8.18
N ASP A 77 14.22 -4.94 7.97
CA ASP A 77 13.91 -6.06 7.07
C ASP A 77 13.66 -5.59 5.63
N PHE A 78 13.04 -4.41 5.48
CA PHE A 78 12.63 -3.88 4.17
C PHE A 78 13.53 -2.73 3.68
N ASN A 79 14.48 -2.26 4.50
CA ASN A 79 15.36 -1.11 4.24
C ASN A 79 14.59 0.16 3.81
N ILE A 80 13.46 0.42 4.47
CA ILE A 80 12.59 1.57 4.22
C ILE A 80 12.56 2.44 5.46
N ARG A 81 12.74 3.74 5.26
CA ARG A 81 12.65 4.71 6.34
C ARG A 81 11.31 5.42 6.24
N LYS A 82 10.46 5.20 7.24
CA LYS A 82 9.23 5.96 7.48
C LYS A 82 9.15 6.37 8.94
N THR A 83 8.53 7.51 9.17
CA THR A 83 8.16 7.95 10.51
C THR A 83 6.92 7.18 10.98
N GLU A 84 6.73 7.08 12.30
CA GLU A 84 5.53 6.46 12.87
C GLU A 84 4.23 7.12 12.37
N ALA A 85 4.25 8.44 12.12
CA ALA A 85 3.12 9.16 11.55
C ALA A 85 2.77 8.68 10.14
N GLU A 86 3.77 8.52 9.26
CA GLU A 86 3.55 8.00 7.91
C GLU A 86 3.07 6.54 7.92
N VAL A 87 3.60 5.73 8.85
CA VAL A 87 3.15 4.35 9.03
C VAL A 87 1.69 4.31 9.50
N HIS A 88 1.35 5.15 10.49
CA HIS A 88 -0.01 5.29 10.99
C HIS A 88 -1.01 5.71 9.89
N ASP A 89 -0.64 6.69 9.06
CA ASP A 89 -1.50 7.17 7.98
C ASP A 89 -1.82 6.05 6.99
N ILE A 90 -0.81 5.27 6.60
CA ILE A 90 -1.00 4.15 5.67
C ILE A 90 -1.78 3.00 6.33
N LEU A 91 -1.51 2.68 7.60
CA LEU A 91 -2.29 1.69 8.35
C LEU A 91 -3.77 2.07 8.41
N THR A 92 -4.06 3.35 8.63
CA THR A 92 -5.44 3.87 8.62
C THR A 92 -6.11 3.74 7.25
N GLU A 93 -5.35 3.92 6.16
CA GLU A 93 -5.88 3.70 4.81
C GLU A 93 -6.21 2.24 4.54
N VAL A 94 -5.31 1.31 4.90
CA VAL A 94 -5.51 -0.13 4.66
C VAL A 94 -6.48 -0.76 5.66
N GLU A 95 -6.70 -0.14 6.83
CA GLU A 95 -7.78 -0.50 7.77
C GLU A 95 -9.16 -0.27 7.13
N ARG A 96 -9.35 0.83 6.40
CA ARG A 96 -10.61 1.10 5.66
C ARG A 96 -10.89 0.07 4.57
N LEU A 97 -9.86 -0.63 4.12
CA LEU A 97 -9.93 -1.75 3.18
C LEU A 97 -10.07 -3.10 3.88
N ASN A 98 -10.19 -3.12 5.20
CA ASN A 98 -10.30 -4.32 6.04
C ASN A 98 -9.08 -5.27 5.90
N LEU A 99 -7.88 -4.72 5.67
CA LEU A 99 -6.64 -5.50 5.57
C LEU A 99 -5.89 -5.57 6.90
N VAL A 100 -6.05 -4.55 7.73
CA VAL A 100 -5.54 -4.52 9.10
C VAL A 100 -6.68 -4.14 10.03
N ARG A 101 -6.53 -4.44 11.31
CA ARG A 101 -7.41 -3.94 12.37
C ARG A 101 -6.58 -3.25 13.45
N ARG A 102 -7.16 -2.21 14.04
CA ARG A 102 -6.60 -1.60 15.24
C ARG A 102 -7.10 -2.32 16.49
N ASP A 103 -6.17 -2.84 17.26
CA ASP A 103 -6.41 -3.46 18.57
C ASP A 103 -5.97 -2.51 19.70
N SER A 104 -6.28 -2.88 20.95
CA SER A 104 -6.01 -2.03 22.12
C SER A 104 -4.52 -1.67 22.32
N ASN A 105 -3.62 -2.54 21.85
CA ASN A 105 -2.17 -2.42 22.05
C ASN A 105 -1.38 -2.30 20.73
N GLY A 106 -2.05 -2.10 19.58
CA GLY A 106 -1.34 -2.06 18.30
C GLY A 106 -2.22 -2.37 17.10
N TRP A 107 -1.59 -2.91 16.07
CA TRP A 107 -2.23 -3.30 14.82
C TRP A 107 -2.07 -4.80 14.59
N SER A 108 -3.05 -5.41 13.94
CA SER A 108 -3.02 -6.83 13.59
C SER A 108 -3.53 -7.02 12.17
N LEU A 109 -3.07 -8.06 11.48
CA LEU A 109 -3.58 -8.43 10.17
C LEU A 109 -4.98 -9.05 10.29
N THR A 110 -5.82 -8.75 9.30
CA THR A 110 -7.01 -9.56 9.03
C THR A 110 -6.62 -10.78 8.19
N ASN A 111 -7.56 -11.70 7.96
CA ASN A 111 -7.31 -12.84 7.07
C ASN A 111 -6.94 -12.38 5.64
N GLU A 112 -7.59 -11.32 5.15
CA GLU A 112 -7.29 -10.70 3.86
C GLU A 112 -5.92 -10.03 3.85
N GLY A 113 -5.55 -9.31 4.92
CA GLY A 113 -4.21 -8.73 5.06
C GLY A 113 -3.11 -9.77 5.09
N GLY A 114 -3.34 -10.89 5.80
CA GLY A 114 -2.43 -12.05 5.85
C GLY A 114 -2.12 -12.61 4.46
N LYS A 115 -3.14 -12.75 3.61
CA LYS A 115 -2.92 -13.22 2.22
C LYS A 115 -2.04 -12.27 1.41
N ILE A 116 -2.24 -10.95 1.56
CA ILE A 116 -1.43 -9.93 0.87
C ILE A 116 0.01 -9.95 1.41
N CYS A 117 0.18 -10.10 2.73
CA CYS A 117 1.47 -10.28 3.38
C CYS A 117 2.20 -11.49 2.77
N ASP A 118 1.57 -12.66 2.77
CA ASP A 118 2.14 -13.90 2.24
C ASP A 118 2.49 -13.77 0.76
N GLU A 119 1.59 -13.22 -0.06
CA GLU A 119 1.83 -13.02 -1.49
C GLU A 119 3.03 -12.10 -1.73
N PHE A 120 3.13 -11.01 -0.97
CA PHE A 120 4.24 -10.07 -1.07
C PHE A 120 5.56 -10.74 -0.69
N LEU A 121 5.62 -11.40 0.48
CA LEU A 121 6.83 -12.08 0.96
C LEU A 121 7.26 -13.21 0.00
N ASN A 122 6.32 -14.02 -0.49
CA ASN A 122 6.59 -15.08 -1.45
C ASN A 122 7.08 -14.54 -2.81
N SER A 123 6.57 -13.39 -3.27
CA SER A 123 7.05 -12.75 -4.50
C SER A 123 8.51 -12.26 -4.39
N LYS A 124 8.99 -12.03 -3.16
CA LYS A 124 10.38 -11.67 -2.87
C LYS A 124 11.24 -12.90 -2.67
N LEU A 125 10.73 -13.94 -2.03
CA LEU A 125 11.41 -15.23 -1.85
C LEU A 125 11.67 -15.93 -3.19
N GLY A 126 10.74 -15.87 -4.15
CA GLY A 126 10.94 -16.40 -5.50
C GLY A 126 12.05 -15.70 -6.31
N LYS A 127 12.66 -14.62 -5.81
CA LYS A 127 13.86 -13.98 -6.38
C LYS A 127 15.17 -14.41 -5.70
N PHE A 128 15.08 -15.18 -4.62
CA PHE A 128 16.21 -15.83 -3.97
C PHE A 128 16.12 -17.32 -4.26
N GLU A 129 16.43 -17.72 -5.51
CA GLU A 129 16.76 -19.13 -5.75
C GLU A 129 18.08 -19.46 -5.03
N LEU A 130 18.06 -20.58 -4.31
CA LEU A 130 19.19 -21.23 -3.63
C LEU A 130 20.32 -21.59 -4.61
#